data_AF-A0A812P8B7-F1
#
_entry.id   AF-A0A812P8B7-F1
#
_cell.length_a   1.000
_cell.length_b   1.000
_cell.length_c   1.000
_cell.angle_alpha   90.00
_cell.angle_beta   90.00
_cell.angle_gamma   90.00
#
_symmetry.space_group_name_H-M   'P 1'
#
loop_
_entity.id
_entity.type
_entity.pdbx_description
1 polymer ?
#
loop_
_entity_poly.entity_id
_entity_poly.type
_entity_poly.pdbx_seq_one_letter_code
_entity_poly.pdbx_strand_id
1 'polypeptide(L)'
;MDKSAALLLALAAMFLWGSWANTLLLSRIRFELYFLDYILGHLLAGCVLLQDAAPSLQVAAEDPSGAVVFMISALAGLLFALGSLLAVASIDLAGMALPTIVLLGVEMALGVPFLLLVEGWGSAQHMILAFAGVIAVLAATLLDGWCHWSLQKDCTPEEQESQPLCFGFTSSQFSSLSFWSFRATSVAAGSFARSLNSTAVTFLTHGSALPVSSVGSQQVLTAASGTIRAHKQGHLGLSFAAMGGLCFAIWPCISSCVEGQTQWGNAFTTQLNASAFFFIYALGALLAALLLLPPLCRWPLHSGVSLNFWANYMELRAWNHFLGLSGGFAHGCGSLLSLQAGRVLGNAVAMSITRCQPLVCATWGVLIWGELQGAGTKTSCLFASMLLAFTAAVVLFLIAGLDG
;
A
#
# COMPACT_ATOMS: atom_id res chain seq x y z
N MET A 1 11.02 26.31 12.55
CA MET A 1 10.02 26.18 11.46
C MET A 1 8.70 26.68 12.02
N ASP A 2 8.01 27.57 11.30
CA ASP A 2 6.68 28.03 11.68
C ASP A 2 5.60 27.02 11.22
N LYS A 3 4.37 27.16 11.73
CA LYS A 3 3.27 26.23 11.42
C LYS A 3 2.93 26.20 9.93
N SER A 4 2.98 27.35 9.26
CA SER A 4 2.68 27.46 7.84
C SER A 4 3.67 26.66 6.98
N ALA A 5 4.97 26.75 7.25
CA ALA A 5 5.96 25.92 6.56
C ALA A 5 5.75 24.43 6.85
N ALA A 6 5.41 24.07 8.10
CA ALA A 6 5.14 22.68 8.46
C ALA A 6 3.95 22.08 7.69
N LEU A 7 2.88 22.86 7.49
CA LEU A 7 1.72 22.44 6.70
C LEU A 7 2.09 22.25 5.22
N LEU A 8 2.94 23.12 4.67
CA LEU A 8 3.47 22.96 3.31
C LEU A 8 4.32 21.69 3.19
N LEU A 9 5.11 21.35 4.21
CA LEU A 9 5.86 20.09 4.23
C LEU A 9 4.93 18.87 4.27
N ALA A 10 3.85 18.91 5.06
CA ALA A 10 2.86 17.83 5.10
C ALA A 10 2.11 17.67 3.77
N LEU A 11 1.77 18.76 3.08
CA LEU A 11 1.18 18.70 1.73
C LEU A 11 2.18 18.20 0.69
N ALA A 12 3.45 18.59 0.77
CA ALA A 12 4.51 18.06 -0.08
C ALA A 12 4.73 16.56 0.17
N ALA A 13 4.66 16.13 1.44
CA ALA A 13 4.70 14.72 1.81
C ALA A 13 3.54 13.95 1.18
N MET A 14 2.31 14.44 1.32
CA MET A 14 1.10 13.86 0.70
C MET A 14 1.27 13.71 -0.82
N PHE A 15 1.84 14.72 -1.49
CA PHE A 15 2.11 14.67 -2.92
C PHE A 15 3.12 13.60 -3.30
N LEU A 16 4.26 13.52 -2.60
CA LEU A 16 5.28 12.51 -2.86
C LEU A 16 4.77 11.10 -2.59
N TRP A 17 4.04 10.93 -1.48
CA TRP A 17 3.35 9.69 -1.12
C TRP A 17 2.32 9.29 -2.18
N GLY A 18 1.54 10.21 -2.74
CA GLY A 18 0.59 9.87 -3.80
C GLY A 18 1.22 9.65 -5.18
N SER A 19 2.48 10.06 -5.38
CA SER A 19 3.10 10.10 -6.71
C SER A 19 4.06 8.95 -7.00
N TRP A 20 4.63 8.30 -5.98
CA TRP A 20 5.59 7.21 -6.21
C TRP A 20 4.97 5.98 -6.92
N ALA A 21 3.65 5.96 -7.07
CA ALA A 21 2.87 4.87 -7.63
C ALA A 21 3.10 4.74 -9.13
N ASN A 22 3.23 5.90 -9.75
CA ASN A 22 3.48 6.05 -11.17
C ASN A 22 4.76 5.31 -11.59
N THR A 23 5.78 5.26 -10.75
CA THR A 23 7.04 4.60 -11.11
C THR A 23 6.89 3.08 -11.16
N LEU A 24 6.04 2.48 -10.31
CA LEU A 24 5.72 1.07 -10.51
C LEU A 24 4.89 0.86 -11.78
N LEU A 25 3.82 1.65 -11.99
CA LEU A 25 2.97 1.51 -13.18
C LEU A 25 3.80 1.57 -14.48
N LEU A 26 4.83 2.43 -14.49
CA LEU A 26 5.81 2.51 -15.57
C LEU A 26 6.77 1.30 -15.63
N SER A 27 7.15 0.75 -14.48
CA SER A 27 8.13 -0.34 -14.39
C SER A 27 7.61 -1.65 -14.97
N ARG A 28 6.29 -1.88 -14.86
CA ARG A 28 5.66 -3.09 -15.35
C ARG A 28 6.44 -4.33 -14.86
N ILE A 29 6.64 -4.45 -13.54
CA ILE A 29 7.19 -5.66 -12.91
C ILE A 29 6.38 -6.10 -11.68
N ARG A 30 6.64 -7.32 -11.22
CA ARG A 30 6.00 -7.87 -10.01
C ARG A 30 6.33 -7.01 -8.82
N PHE A 31 5.32 -6.78 -7.96
CA PHE A 31 5.49 -6.02 -6.73
C PHE A 31 6.71 -6.50 -5.97
N GLU A 32 6.82 -7.81 -5.77
CA GLU A 32 7.82 -8.40 -4.88
C GLU A 32 9.24 -8.06 -5.37
N LEU A 33 9.45 -8.04 -6.69
CA LEU A 33 10.73 -7.69 -7.29
C LEU A 33 11.00 -6.18 -7.20
N TYR A 34 10.00 -5.34 -7.47
CA TYR A 34 10.12 -3.89 -7.33
C TYR A 34 10.33 -3.47 -5.87
N PHE A 35 9.74 -4.20 -4.92
CA PHE A 35 9.71 -3.83 -3.52
C PHE A 35 11.11 -3.74 -2.90
N LEU A 36 12.05 -4.59 -3.34
CA LEU A 36 13.43 -4.47 -2.89
C LEU A 36 14.05 -3.13 -3.32
N ASP A 37 13.89 -2.74 -4.59
CA ASP A 37 14.37 -1.45 -5.10
C ASP A 37 13.66 -0.27 -4.42
N TYR A 38 12.37 -0.42 -4.15
CA TYR A 38 11.58 0.55 -3.41
C TYR A 38 12.10 0.79 -1.98
N ILE A 39 12.47 -0.28 -1.27
CA ILE A 39 13.06 -0.15 0.06
C ILE A 39 14.50 0.38 0.00
N LEU A 40 15.27 0.02 -1.04
CA LEU A 40 16.57 0.63 -1.28
C LEU A 40 16.44 2.14 -1.53
N GLY A 41 15.41 2.58 -2.27
CA GLY A 41 15.09 4.00 -2.46
C GLY A 41 14.77 4.72 -1.15
N HIS A 42 14.05 4.07 -0.23
CA HIS A 42 13.82 4.61 1.13
C HIS A 42 15.13 4.82 1.87
N LEU A 43 16.00 3.82 1.85
CA LEU A 43 17.30 3.91 2.49
C LEU A 43 18.13 5.04 1.88
N LEU A 44 18.09 5.22 0.56
CA LEU A 44 18.74 6.34 -0.12
C LEU A 44 18.21 7.70 0.37
N ALA A 45 16.90 7.85 0.55
CA ALA A 45 16.32 9.07 1.12
C ALA A 45 16.84 9.34 2.55
N GLY A 46 16.97 8.29 3.37
CA GLY A 46 17.60 8.39 4.69
C GLY A 46 19.08 8.75 4.63
N CYS A 47 19.84 8.17 3.69
CA CYS A 47 21.26 8.46 3.48
C CYS A 47 21.51 9.93 3.11
N VAL A 48 20.61 10.55 2.33
CA VAL A 48 20.71 11.97 1.96
C VAL A 48 20.69 12.87 3.21
N LEU A 49 19.94 12.51 4.24
CA LEU A 49 19.87 13.24 5.52
C LEU A 49 20.75 12.63 6.61
N LEU A 50 21.73 11.79 6.25
CA LEU A 50 22.59 11.13 7.23
C LEU A 50 23.42 12.14 8.04
N GLN A 51 23.78 13.28 7.44
CA GLN A 51 24.49 14.34 8.15
C GLN A 51 23.66 14.92 9.31
N ASP A 52 22.35 15.11 9.11
CA ASP A 52 21.42 15.56 10.14
C ASP A 52 21.13 14.46 11.18
N ALA A 53 21.14 13.19 10.74
CA ALA A 53 20.93 12.03 11.61
C ALA A 53 22.15 11.74 12.51
N ALA A 54 23.37 11.94 12.01
CA ALA A 54 24.60 11.44 12.62
C ALA A 54 24.81 11.85 14.09
N PRO A 55 24.61 13.12 14.50
CA PRO A 55 24.79 13.51 15.90
C PRO A 55 23.85 12.75 16.84
N SER A 56 22.59 12.58 16.42
CA SER A 56 21.57 11.87 17.20
C SER A 56 21.87 10.37 17.28
N LEU A 57 22.38 9.78 16.20
CA LEU A 57 22.84 8.38 16.20
C LEU A 57 24.06 8.16 17.11
N GLN A 58 25.02 9.09 17.14
CA GLN A 58 26.19 9.02 18.01
C GLN A 58 25.81 9.08 19.48
N VAL A 59 24.96 10.05 19.86
CA VAL A 59 24.45 10.18 21.24
C VAL A 59 23.70 8.91 21.66
N ALA A 60 22.84 8.38 20.78
CA ALA A 60 22.17 7.11 21.07
C ALA A 60 23.15 5.93 21.18
N ALA A 61 24.20 5.86 20.36
CA ALA A 61 25.16 4.76 20.42
C ALA A 61 25.98 4.72 21.72
N GLU A 62 26.18 5.86 22.36
CA GLU A 62 26.90 5.98 23.65
C GLU A 62 25.98 5.79 24.86
N ASP A 63 24.66 5.91 24.69
CA ASP A 63 23.67 5.82 25.75
C ASP A 63 23.23 4.37 26.02
N PRO A 64 23.11 3.93 27.29
CA PRO A 64 22.66 2.57 27.62
C PRO A 64 21.29 2.18 27.06
N SER A 65 20.38 3.15 26.84
CA SER A 65 19.05 2.89 26.26
C SER A 65 19.07 2.89 24.73
N GLY A 66 20.15 3.32 24.08
CA GLY A 66 20.24 3.46 22.63
C GLY A 66 20.05 2.17 21.84
N ALA A 67 20.55 1.05 22.35
CA ALA A 67 20.33 -0.25 21.71
C ALA A 67 18.82 -0.58 21.61
N VAL A 68 18.04 -0.27 22.65
CA VAL A 68 16.59 -0.46 22.67
C VAL A 68 15.92 0.48 21.67
N VAL A 69 16.35 1.75 21.63
CA VAL A 69 15.80 2.75 20.69
C VAL A 69 16.08 2.35 19.23
N PHE A 70 17.27 1.83 18.92
CA PHE A 70 17.59 1.31 17.59
C PHE A 70 16.76 0.08 17.23
N MET A 71 16.56 -0.86 18.16
CA MET A 71 15.72 -2.04 17.94
C MET A 71 14.27 -1.67 17.67
N ILE A 72 13.70 -0.75 18.44
CA ILE A 72 12.31 -0.27 18.26
C ILE A 72 12.17 0.46 16.93
N SER A 73 13.16 1.28 16.54
CA SER A 73 13.17 1.96 15.24
C SER A 73 13.26 0.96 14.08
N ALA A 74 14.11 -0.07 14.19
CA ALA A 74 14.21 -1.13 13.19
C ALA A 74 12.92 -1.99 13.12
N LEU A 75 12.23 -2.19 14.25
CA LEU A 75 10.94 -2.87 14.30
C LEU A 75 9.86 -2.07 13.56
N ALA A 76 9.87 -0.74 13.63
CA ALA A 76 9.01 0.08 12.79
C ALA A 76 9.25 -0.21 11.29
N GLY A 77 10.52 -0.44 10.90
CA GLY A 77 10.91 -0.84 9.55
C GLY A 77 10.30 -2.17 9.13
N LEU A 78 10.39 -3.16 10.01
CA LEU A 78 9.77 -4.47 9.82
C LEU A 78 8.25 -4.36 9.69
N LEU A 79 7.58 -3.56 10.53
CA LEU A 79 6.14 -3.35 10.47
C LEU A 79 5.71 -2.71 9.16
N PHE A 80 6.45 -1.73 8.66
CA PHE A 80 6.18 -1.14 7.35
C PHE A 80 6.34 -2.16 6.22
N ALA A 81 7.43 -2.93 6.22
CA ALA A 81 7.67 -3.94 5.19
C ALA A 81 6.59 -5.02 5.20
N LEU A 82 6.25 -5.53 6.38
CA LEU A 82 5.19 -6.51 6.57
C LEU A 82 3.83 -5.96 6.17
N GLY A 83 3.48 -4.75 6.61
CA GLY A 83 2.23 -4.09 6.26
C GLY A 83 2.08 -3.90 4.76
N SER A 84 3.16 -3.50 4.08
CA SER A 84 3.18 -3.34 2.62
C SER A 84 2.97 -4.66 1.88
N LEU A 85 3.62 -5.73 2.33
CA LEU A 85 3.47 -7.06 1.72
C LEU A 85 2.09 -7.67 1.99
N LEU A 86 1.54 -7.48 3.20
CA LEU A 86 0.19 -7.90 3.56
C LEU A 86 -0.87 -7.13 2.78
N ALA A 87 -0.66 -5.84 2.54
CA ALA A 87 -1.53 -5.04 1.68
C ALA A 87 -1.64 -5.69 0.31
N VAL A 88 -0.52 -5.99 -0.34
CA VAL A 88 -0.51 -6.61 -1.68
C VAL A 88 -1.13 -8.00 -1.68
N ALA A 89 -0.83 -8.80 -0.67
CA ALA A 89 -1.41 -10.13 -0.56
C ALA A 89 -2.94 -10.08 -0.35
N SER A 90 -3.43 -9.10 0.42
CA SER A 90 -4.87 -8.94 0.71
C SER A 90 -5.70 -8.69 -0.55
N ILE A 91 -5.13 -7.86 -1.40
CA ILE A 91 -5.63 -7.38 -2.66
C ILE A 91 -5.81 -8.52 -3.66
N ASP A 92 -4.76 -9.31 -3.85
CA ASP A 92 -4.78 -10.40 -4.81
C ASP A 92 -5.74 -11.53 -4.36
N LEU A 93 -5.98 -11.65 -3.04
CA LEU A 93 -6.85 -12.67 -2.46
C LEU A 93 -8.35 -12.31 -2.45
N ALA A 94 -8.68 -11.04 -2.20
CA ALA A 94 -10.07 -10.60 -2.01
C ALA A 94 -10.61 -9.68 -3.11
N GLY A 95 -9.79 -9.35 -4.11
CA GLY A 95 -10.16 -8.40 -5.16
C GLY A 95 -10.13 -6.96 -4.66
N MET A 96 -10.20 -5.98 -5.57
CA MET A 96 -9.68 -4.65 -5.28
C MET A 96 -10.48 -3.80 -4.29
N ALA A 97 -11.81 -3.72 -4.43
CA ALA A 97 -12.56 -2.72 -3.69
C ALA A 97 -12.55 -2.91 -2.15
N LEU A 98 -12.69 -4.15 -1.66
CA LEU A 98 -12.89 -4.41 -0.23
C LEU A 98 -11.63 -4.30 0.63
N PRO A 99 -10.48 -4.89 0.27
CA PRO A 99 -9.22 -4.73 1.00
C PRO A 99 -8.80 -3.28 1.18
N THR A 100 -8.99 -2.43 0.19
CA THR A 100 -8.64 -1.00 0.32
C THR A 100 -9.50 -0.28 1.32
N ILE A 101 -10.81 -0.55 1.32
CA ILE A 101 -11.70 0.00 2.34
C ILE A 101 -11.23 -0.43 3.73
N VAL A 102 -10.92 -1.71 3.91
CA VAL A 102 -10.50 -2.25 5.21
C VAL A 102 -9.14 -1.70 5.62
N LEU A 103 -8.16 -1.66 4.72
CA LEU A 103 -6.80 -1.23 5.03
C LEU A 103 -6.76 0.27 5.39
N LEU A 104 -7.26 1.14 4.51
CA LEU A 104 -7.29 2.59 4.75
C LEU A 104 -8.24 2.93 5.91
N GLY A 105 -9.34 2.19 6.02
CA GLY A 105 -10.31 2.33 7.10
C GLY A 105 -9.68 2.05 8.47
N VAL A 106 -9.00 0.91 8.62
CA VAL A 106 -8.32 0.54 9.87
C VAL A 106 -7.17 1.49 10.19
N GLU A 107 -6.36 1.83 9.19
CA GLU A 107 -5.23 2.75 9.37
C GLU A 107 -5.69 4.11 9.93
N MET A 108 -6.76 4.67 9.38
CA MET A 108 -7.28 5.97 9.81
C MET A 108 -8.10 5.89 11.10
N ALA A 109 -8.96 4.89 11.23
CA ALA A 109 -9.81 4.73 12.40
C ALA A 109 -9.01 4.43 13.67
N LEU A 110 -7.87 3.75 13.56
CA LEU A 110 -6.99 3.45 14.71
C LEU A 110 -5.81 4.40 14.83
N GLY A 111 -5.20 4.80 13.71
CA GLY A 111 -3.93 5.53 13.74
C GLY A 111 -4.05 6.93 14.35
N VAL A 112 -5.09 7.70 13.99
CA VAL A 112 -5.25 9.06 14.54
C VAL A 112 -5.60 9.02 16.04
N PRO A 113 -6.54 8.18 16.50
CA PRO A 113 -6.80 8.08 17.93
C PRO A 113 -5.60 7.55 18.72
N PHE A 114 -4.84 6.59 18.20
CA PHE A 114 -3.62 6.10 18.85
C PHE A 114 -2.56 7.20 18.94
N LEU A 115 -2.39 8.00 17.89
CA LEU A 115 -1.46 9.14 17.92
C LEU A 115 -1.89 10.21 18.94
N LEU A 116 -3.16 10.59 18.98
CA LEU A 116 -3.66 11.55 19.99
C LEU A 116 -3.53 10.99 21.41
N LEU A 117 -3.71 9.67 21.59
CA LEU A 117 -3.41 8.99 22.83
C LEU A 117 -1.93 9.06 23.18
N VAL A 118 -1.01 8.95 22.22
CA VAL A 118 0.44 8.99 22.49
C VAL A 118 0.95 10.41 22.72
N GLU A 119 0.57 11.36 21.88
CA GLU A 119 1.14 12.71 21.83
C GLU A 119 0.39 13.71 22.73
N GLY A 120 -0.87 13.44 23.04
CA GLY A 120 -1.75 14.39 23.72
C GLY A 120 -2.96 14.73 22.87
N TRP A 121 -4.09 14.91 23.55
CA TRP A 121 -5.37 15.26 22.91
C TRP A 121 -5.43 16.70 22.41
N GLY A 122 -4.52 17.56 22.86
CA GLY A 122 -4.48 18.98 22.51
C GLY A 122 -5.72 19.75 22.99
N SER A 123 -6.11 20.76 22.22
CA SER A 123 -7.33 21.55 22.48
C SER A 123 -8.59 20.78 22.06
N ALA A 124 -9.75 21.14 22.64
CA ALA A 124 -11.02 20.52 22.24
C ALA A 124 -11.32 20.71 20.75
N GLN A 125 -10.96 21.87 20.19
CA GLN A 125 -11.12 22.17 18.76
C GLN A 125 -10.21 21.28 17.91
N HIS A 126 -8.93 21.17 18.26
CA HIS A 126 -7.98 20.28 17.59
C HIS A 126 -8.49 18.84 17.53
N MET A 127 -8.94 18.31 18.67
CA MET A 127 -9.51 16.97 18.76
C MET A 127 -10.74 16.81 17.85
N ILE A 128 -11.72 17.72 17.94
CA ILE A 128 -12.95 17.67 17.13
C ILE A 128 -12.63 17.70 15.63
N LEU A 129 -11.73 18.57 15.20
CA LEU A 129 -11.33 18.69 13.80
C LEU A 129 -10.57 17.45 13.32
N ALA A 130 -9.69 16.87 14.14
CA ALA A 130 -8.97 15.64 13.81
C ALA A 130 -9.95 14.47 13.62
N PHE A 131 -10.89 14.26 14.54
CA PHE A 131 -11.91 13.20 14.41
C PHE A 131 -12.88 13.45 13.25
N ALA A 132 -13.28 14.71 13.01
CA ALA A 132 -14.09 15.05 11.85
C ALA A 132 -13.35 14.74 10.53
N GLY A 133 -12.06 15.05 10.46
CA GLY A 133 -11.19 14.68 9.35
C GLY A 133 -11.13 13.17 9.13
N VAL A 134 -10.97 12.38 10.20
CA VAL A 134 -11.00 10.91 10.13
C VAL A 134 -12.33 10.41 9.57
N ILE A 135 -13.46 10.92 10.06
CA ILE A 135 -14.79 10.54 9.56
C ILE A 135 -14.93 10.88 8.08
N ALA A 136 -14.45 12.05 7.66
CA ALA A 136 -14.47 12.46 6.25
C ALA A 136 -13.62 11.53 5.37
N VAL A 137 -12.44 11.10 5.85
CA VAL A 137 -11.62 10.11 5.14
C VAL A 137 -12.32 8.75 5.06
N LEU A 138 -12.93 8.27 6.14
CA LEU A 138 -13.67 7.01 6.12
C LEU A 138 -14.81 7.05 5.10
N ALA A 139 -15.54 8.17 5.03
CA ALA A 139 -16.56 8.37 4.00
C ALA A 139 -15.97 8.41 2.59
N ALA A 140 -14.84 9.10 2.39
CA ALA A 140 -14.14 9.15 1.11
C ALA A 140 -13.68 7.76 0.65
N THR A 141 -13.12 6.96 1.54
CA THR A 141 -12.69 5.57 1.27
C THR A 141 -13.85 4.66 0.90
N LEU A 142 -15.04 4.85 1.49
CA LEU A 142 -16.24 4.10 1.07
C LEU A 142 -16.70 4.50 -0.33
N LEU A 143 -16.66 5.80 -0.64
CA LEU A 143 -16.98 6.31 -1.99
C LEU A 143 -15.96 5.79 -3.02
N ASP A 144 -14.68 5.71 -2.67
CA ASP A 144 -13.62 5.15 -3.50
C ASP A 144 -13.91 3.68 -3.87
N GLY A 145 -14.12 2.83 -2.87
CA GLY A 145 -14.43 1.43 -3.13
C GLY A 145 -15.73 1.24 -3.93
N TRP A 146 -16.74 2.09 -3.72
CA TRP A 146 -17.95 2.07 -4.53
C TRP A 146 -17.72 2.57 -5.96
N CYS A 147 -16.87 3.58 -6.15
CA CYS A 147 -16.45 4.04 -7.47
C CYS A 147 -15.82 2.89 -8.24
N HIS A 148 -14.84 2.18 -7.65
CA HIS A 148 -14.20 1.03 -8.29
C HIS A 148 -15.15 -0.10 -8.63
N TRP A 149 -16.04 -0.43 -7.70
CA TRP A 149 -17.02 -1.47 -7.93
C TRP A 149 -18.00 -1.11 -9.06
N SER A 150 -18.35 0.17 -9.21
CA SER A 150 -19.23 0.65 -10.28
C SER A 150 -18.49 0.71 -11.62
N LEU A 151 -17.24 1.15 -11.60
CA LEU A 151 -16.35 1.22 -12.76
C LEU A 151 -16.17 -0.16 -13.41
N GLN A 152 -15.98 -1.21 -12.60
CA GLN A 152 -15.89 -2.59 -13.08
C GLN A 152 -17.14 -3.09 -13.81
N LYS A 153 -18.32 -2.50 -13.53
CA LYS A 153 -19.59 -2.87 -14.16
C LYS A 153 -19.86 -2.10 -15.44
N ASP A 154 -19.37 -0.87 -15.51
CA ASP A 154 -19.63 0.03 -16.64
C ASP A 154 -18.84 -0.36 -17.88
N CYS A 155 -17.63 -0.92 -17.73
CA CYS A 155 -16.79 -1.27 -18.89
C CYS A 155 -16.97 -2.71 -19.35
N THR A 156 -17.06 -2.88 -20.69
CA THR A 156 -17.20 -4.19 -21.32
C THR A 156 -15.90 -5.00 -21.24
N PRO A 157 -15.94 -6.35 -21.35
CA PRO A 157 -14.74 -7.19 -21.33
C PRO A 157 -13.72 -6.84 -22.45
N GLU A 158 -14.20 -6.33 -23.58
CA GLU A 158 -13.39 -5.97 -24.76
C GLU A 158 -12.74 -4.57 -24.60
N GLU A 159 -13.42 -3.62 -23.96
CA GLU A 159 -12.84 -2.33 -23.50
C GLU A 159 -11.86 -2.53 -22.35
N GLN A 160 -12.12 -3.53 -21.50
CA GLN A 160 -11.12 -4.06 -20.59
C GLN A 160 -9.89 -4.51 -21.39
N GLU A 161 -9.98 -5.52 -22.23
CA GLU A 161 -8.82 -6.09 -22.92
C GLU A 161 -8.04 -5.12 -23.86
N SER A 162 -8.72 -4.18 -24.53
CA SER A 162 -8.13 -3.22 -25.50
C SER A 162 -7.54 -1.96 -24.89
N GLN A 163 -7.94 -1.60 -23.67
CA GLN A 163 -7.24 -0.66 -22.82
C GLN A 163 -6.55 -1.43 -21.69
N PRO A 164 -5.49 -2.21 -21.97
CA PRO A 164 -4.76 -2.93 -20.93
C PRO A 164 -4.06 -1.98 -19.96
N LEU A 165 -4.08 -0.67 -20.19
CA LEU A 165 -3.61 0.35 -19.27
C LEU A 165 -4.72 0.92 -18.37
N CYS A 166 -5.98 0.76 -18.77
CA CYS A 166 -7.14 1.48 -18.20
C CYS A 166 -8.20 0.51 -17.63
N PHE A 167 -8.35 -0.70 -18.20
CA PHE A 167 -9.35 -1.67 -17.77
C PHE A 167 -8.92 -3.17 -17.95
N GLY A 168 -7.91 -3.49 -18.77
CA GLY A 168 -7.55 -4.87 -19.21
C GLY A 168 -6.57 -5.61 -18.36
N PHE A 169 -6.85 -5.56 -17.07
CA PHE A 169 -5.85 -5.78 -16.06
C PHE A 169 -6.54 -6.57 -14.94
N THR A 170 -7.20 -7.65 -15.34
CA THR A 170 -7.96 -8.53 -14.48
C THR A 170 -7.00 -9.34 -13.60
N SER A 171 -6.70 -8.79 -12.43
CA SER A 171 -6.60 -9.48 -11.12
C SER A 171 -5.79 -8.71 -10.06
N SER A 172 -5.37 -7.46 -10.29
CA SER A 172 -4.74 -6.62 -9.25
C SER A 172 -4.66 -5.16 -9.68
N GLN A 173 -5.53 -4.25 -9.26
CA GLN A 173 -5.54 -2.84 -9.69
C GLN A 173 -6.25 -1.92 -8.68
N PHE A 174 -5.58 -0.94 -8.10
CA PHE A 174 -6.19 -0.03 -7.14
C PHE A 174 -6.08 1.39 -7.67
N SER A 175 -7.19 2.12 -7.65
CA SER A 175 -7.21 3.49 -7.16
C SER A 175 -7.92 3.36 -5.80
N SER A 176 -7.74 4.14 -4.75
CA SER A 176 -6.90 5.28 -4.41
C SER A 176 -5.50 4.95 -3.84
N LEU A 177 -4.96 3.84 -4.31
CA LEU A 177 -3.56 3.44 -4.16
C LEU A 177 -3.06 3.10 -5.58
N SER A 178 -2.51 4.02 -6.37
CA SER A 178 -2.05 3.78 -7.76
C SER A 178 -0.82 2.86 -7.85
N PHE A 179 -0.75 1.90 -6.95
CA PHE A 179 0.48 1.52 -6.33
C PHE A 179 1.00 0.21 -6.87
N TRP A 180 0.20 -0.80 -7.24
CA TRP A 180 0.77 -2.14 -7.45
C TRP A 180 0.08 -3.11 -8.43
N SER A 181 0.66 -3.33 -9.65
CA SER A 181 0.59 -4.62 -10.40
C SER A 181 1.35 -4.71 -11.75
N PHE A 182 2.16 -5.77 -11.92
CA PHE A 182 2.49 -6.40 -13.22
C PHE A 182 3.02 -7.83 -13.01
N ARG A 183 2.40 -8.83 -13.64
CA ARG A 183 3.00 -10.01 -14.31
C ARG A 183 2.01 -11.19 -14.31
N ALA A 184 1.15 -11.21 -15.32
CA ALA A 184 0.47 -12.43 -15.78
C ALA A 184 0.80 -12.71 -17.27
N THR A 185 2.02 -12.42 -17.73
CA THR A 185 2.43 -12.65 -19.12
C THR A 185 3.73 -13.46 -19.25
N SER A 186 3.85 -14.56 -18.52
CA SER A 186 4.87 -15.57 -18.87
C SER A 186 4.42 -17.03 -18.83
N VAL A 187 3.10 -17.32 -18.83
CA VAL A 187 2.59 -18.71 -18.98
C VAL A 187 1.76 -18.91 -20.25
N ALA A 188 1.20 -17.87 -20.86
CA ALA A 188 0.38 -18.01 -22.08
C ALA A 188 1.18 -18.01 -23.39
N ALA A 189 2.45 -17.61 -23.40
CA ALA A 189 3.27 -17.63 -24.62
C ALA A 189 3.84 -19.02 -24.99
N GLY A 190 3.59 -20.05 -24.16
CA GLY A 190 4.08 -21.41 -24.39
C GLY A 190 3.06 -22.44 -24.92
N SER A 191 1.75 -22.15 -24.88
CA SER A 191 0.71 -23.18 -25.15
C SER A 191 -0.28 -22.83 -26.27
N PHE A 192 -0.14 -21.69 -26.96
CA PHE A 192 -1.00 -21.36 -28.10
C PHE A 192 -0.62 -22.09 -29.41
N ALA A 193 0.45 -22.89 -29.41
CA ALA A 193 0.91 -23.60 -30.61
C ALA A 193 0.42 -25.07 -30.73
N ARG A 194 -0.55 -25.56 -29.95
CA ARG A 194 -0.93 -26.99 -30.03
C ARG A 194 -2.39 -27.38 -29.81
N SER A 195 -3.37 -26.51 -30.08
CA SER A 195 -4.79 -26.94 -30.06
C SER A 195 -5.67 -26.42 -31.20
N LEU A 196 -5.08 -25.84 -32.25
CA LEU A 196 -5.74 -25.72 -33.54
C LEU A 196 -5.18 -26.78 -34.49
N ASN A 197 -5.54 -28.04 -34.23
CA ASN A 197 -5.66 -29.01 -35.31
C ASN A 197 -6.66 -30.11 -34.94
N SER A 198 -7.68 -30.20 -35.78
CA SER A 198 -8.52 -31.37 -36.05
C SER A 198 -9.60 -31.75 -35.03
N THR A 199 -10.77 -31.15 -35.22
CA THR A 199 -12.01 -31.93 -35.32
C THR A 199 -11.91 -32.90 -36.48
N ALA A 200 -11.71 -34.19 -36.22
CA ALA A 200 -12.19 -35.29 -37.06
C ALA A 200 -11.92 -36.67 -36.42
N VAL A 201 -13.01 -37.39 -36.15
CA VAL A 201 -13.21 -38.82 -36.51
C VAL A 201 -12.38 -39.88 -35.75
N THR A 202 -13.07 -40.47 -34.76
CA THR A 202 -13.33 -41.91 -34.55
C THR A 202 -12.38 -42.95 -35.17
N PHE A 203 -11.79 -43.87 -34.37
CA PHE A 203 -11.94 -45.34 -34.52
C PHE A 203 -11.31 -46.15 -33.35
N LEU A 204 -12.10 -47.14 -32.91
CA LEU A 204 -11.95 -48.34 -32.04
C LEU A 204 -10.52 -48.86 -31.73
N THR A 205 -10.22 -49.43 -30.54
CA THR A 205 -10.67 -50.77 -30.07
C THR A 205 -10.72 -50.96 -28.53
N HIS A 206 -11.83 -51.55 -28.06
CA HIS A 206 -12.10 -52.44 -26.90
C HIS A 206 -11.35 -52.26 -25.54
N GLY A 207 -12.01 -52.25 -24.36
CA GLY A 207 -13.38 -52.64 -24.05
C GLY A 207 -13.80 -52.41 -22.57
N SER A 208 -15.05 -52.80 -22.31
CA SER A 208 -15.78 -52.92 -21.02
C SER A 208 -16.33 -51.64 -20.36
N ALA A 209 -17.52 -51.27 -20.86
CA ALA A 209 -18.71 -50.76 -20.17
C ALA A 209 -18.64 -50.44 -18.66
N LEU A 210 -18.94 -49.18 -18.31
CA LEU A 210 -19.77 -48.82 -17.15
C LEU A 210 -20.67 -47.61 -17.53
N PRO A 211 -21.90 -47.53 -17.00
CA PRO A 211 -22.93 -46.60 -17.47
C PRO A 211 -22.71 -45.17 -16.96
N VAL A 212 -23.15 -44.23 -17.81
CA VAL A 212 -23.28 -42.79 -17.53
C VAL A 212 -24.33 -42.58 -16.43
N SER A 213 -23.89 -42.34 -15.19
CA SER A 213 -24.76 -41.82 -14.12
C SER A 213 -23.97 -41.19 -12.95
N SER A 214 -23.13 -40.18 -13.18
CA SER A 214 -22.59 -39.35 -12.07
C SER A 214 -22.02 -37.97 -12.44
N VAL A 215 -22.21 -37.49 -13.68
CA VAL A 215 -21.59 -36.24 -14.15
C VAL A 215 -22.16 -34.99 -13.47
N GLY A 216 -23.42 -35.03 -12.99
CA GLY A 216 -24.05 -33.91 -12.28
C GLY A 216 -23.46 -33.65 -10.89
N SER A 217 -23.03 -34.68 -10.16
CA SER A 217 -22.54 -34.54 -8.79
C SER A 217 -21.09 -34.05 -8.75
N GLN A 218 -20.24 -34.48 -9.69
CA GLN A 218 -18.84 -34.04 -9.74
C GLN A 218 -18.67 -32.60 -10.22
N GLN A 219 -19.47 -32.12 -11.18
CA GLN A 219 -19.45 -30.71 -11.60
C GLN A 219 -20.00 -29.77 -10.52
N VAL A 220 -21.02 -30.20 -9.77
CA VAL A 220 -21.55 -29.42 -8.64
C VAL A 220 -20.58 -29.45 -7.45
N LEU A 221 -19.87 -30.55 -7.20
CA LEU A 221 -18.86 -30.63 -6.14
C LEU A 221 -17.59 -29.84 -6.47
N THR A 222 -17.14 -29.79 -7.73
CA THR A 222 -16.02 -28.93 -8.13
C THR A 222 -16.41 -27.45 -8.18
N ALA A 223 -17.65 -27.12 -8.59
CA ALA A 223 -18.18 -25.76 -8.51
C ALA A 223 -18.39 -25.32 -7.04
N ALA A 224 -18.97 -26.17 -6.19
CA ALA A 224 -19.14 -25.88 -4.76
C ALA A 224 -17.80 -25.80 -4.03
N SER A 225 -16.84 -26.68 -4.34
CA SER A 225 -15.47 -26.61 -3.82
C SER A 225 -14.75 -25.35 -4.32
N GLY A 226 -14.96 -24.94 -5.57
CA GLY A 226 -14.47 -23.68 -6.13
C GLY A 226 -15.06 -22.45 -5.44
N THR A 227 -16.37 -22.41 -5.22
CA THR A 227 -17.07 -21.32 -4.53
C THR A 227 -16.70 -21.25 -3.05
N ILE A 228 -16.55 -22.38 -2.36
CA ILE A 228 -16.09 -22.45 -0.97
C ILE A 228 -14.63 -21.97 -0.85
N ARG A 229 -13.78 -22.34 -1.81
CA ARG A 229 -12.36 -21.94 -1.83
C ARG A 229 -12.20 -20.45 -2.15
N ALA A 230 -12.99 -19.92 -3.08
CA ALA A 230 -13.05 -18.49 -3.40
C ALA A 230 -13.57 -17.67 -2.20
N HIS A 231 -14.63 -18.13 -1.53
CA HIS A 231 -15.15 -17.46 -0.33
C HIS A 231 -14.13 -17.48 0.83
N LYS A 232 -13.43 -18.60 1.04
CA LYS A 232 -12.39 -18.71 2.08
C LYS A 232 -11.17 -17.84 1.79
N GLN A 233 -10.80 -17.65 0.53
CA GLN A 233 -9.71 -16.76 0.10
C GLN A 233 -10.09 -15.27 0.28
N GLY A 234 -11.35 -14.90 0.06
CA GLY A 234 -11.82 -13.53 0.31
C GLY A 234 -11.70 -13.09 1.78
N HIS A 235 -12.13 -13.94 2.72
CA HIS A 235 -12.01 -13.63 4.17
C HIS A 235 -10.55 -13.56 4.64
N LEU A 236 -9.68 -14.38 4.07
CA LEU A 236 -8.25 -14.32 4.34
C LEU A 236 -7.65 -13.00 3.83
N GLY A 237 -8.03 -12.58 2.62
CA GLY A 237 -7.60 -11.30 2.06
C GLY A 237 -8.02 -10.12 2.95
N LEU A 238 -9.29 -10.04 3.35
CA LEU A 238 -9.75 -8.99 4.28
C LEU A 238 -9.00 -9.01 5.62
N SER A 239 -8.64 -10.19 6.13
CA SER A 239 -7.84 -10.31 7.36
C SER A 239 -6.44 -9.71 7.18
N PHE A 240 -5.79 -9.98 6.03
CA PHE A 240 -4.49 -9.39 5.70
C PHE A 240 -4.57 -7.87 5.54
N ALA A 241 -5.65 -7.35 4.94
CA ALA A 241 -5.87 -5.91 4.83
C ALA A 241 -5.97 -5.25 6.21
N ALA A 242 -6.72 -5.84 7.13
CA ALA A 242 -6.86 -5.34 8.50
C ALA A 242 -5.51 -5.38 9.26
N MET A 243 -4.73 -6.46 9.11
CA MET A 243 -3.39 -6.57 9.70
C MET A 243 -2.42 -5.53 9.11
N GLY A 244 -2.46 -5.32 7.80
CA GLY A 244 -1.67 -4.29 7.13
C GLY A 244 -2.01 -2.88 7.62
N GLY A 245 -3.31 -2.56 7.67
CA GLY A 245 -3.79 -1.29 8.21
C GLY A 245 -3.39 -1.07 9.67
N LEU A 246 -3.40 -2.12 10.50
CA LEU A 246 -2.91 -2.04 11.88
C LEU A 246 -1.40 -1.77 11.95
N CYS A 247 -0.59 -2.39 11.09
CA CYS A 247 0.85 -2.11 11.02
C CYS A 247 1.10 -0.62 10.70
N PHE A 248 0.37 -0.06 9.73
CA PHE A 248 0.46 1.36 9.37
C PHE A 248 -0.13 2.31 10.42
N ALA A 249 -1.12 1.86 11.20
CA ALA A 249 -1.63 2.62 12.34
C ALA A 249 -0.60 2.73 13.49
N ILE A 250 0.13 1.65 13.75
CA ILE A 250 1.13 1.58 14.84
C ILE A 250 2.43 2.29 14.49
N TRP A 251 2.85 2.25 13.23
CA TRP A 251 4.13 2.80 12.78
C TRP A 251 4.41 4.26 13.25
N PRO A 252 3.47 5.22 13.08
CA PRO A 252 3.68 6.59 13.56
C PRO A 252 3.80 6.70 15.08
N CYS A 253 3.09 5.84 15.83
CA CYS A 253 3.15 5.83 17.29
C CYS A 253 4.55 5.46 17.76
N ILE A 254 5.21 4.54 17.07
CA ILE A 254 6.61 4.18 17.35
C ILE A 254 7.53 5.38 17.09
N SER A 255 7.30 6.11 15.99
CA SER A 255 8.05 7.35 15.69
C SER A 255 7.91 8.36 16.83
N SER A 256 6.68 8.67 17.25
CA SER A 256 6.41 9.60 18.35
C SER A 256 7.07 9.16 19.67
N CYS A 257 7.11 7.86 19.97
CA CYS A 257 7.80 7.31 21.14
C CYS A 257 9.32 7.47 21.09
N VAL A 258 9.93 7.21 19.94
CA VAL A 258 11.40 7.29 19.76
C VAL A 258 11.89 8.73 19.66
N GLU A 259 11.10 9.61 19.05
CA GLU A 259 11.38 11.04 18.93
C GLU A 259 11.06 11.82 20.22
N GLY A 260 10.43 11.17 21.19
CA GLY A 260 10.10 11.75 22.49
C GLY A 260 8.95 12.76 22.45
N GLN A 261 7.98 12.56 21.56
CA GLN A 261 6.77 13.37 21.41
C GLN A 261 5.62 12.88 22.32
N THR A 262 5.90 12.02 23.31
CA THR A 262 4.85 11.38 24.12
C THR A 262 4.39 12.24 25.29
N GLN A 263 3.10 12.18 25.64
CA GLN A 263 2.55 12.89 26.80
C GLN A 263 2.84 12.21 28.15
N TRP A 264 3.20 10.92 28.14
CA TRP A 264 3.46 10.14 29.36
C TRP A 264 4.91 10.22 29.86
N GLY A 265 5.72 11.10 29.26
CA GLY A 265 7.15 11.18 29.50
C GLY A 265 7.94 10.17 28.66
N ASN A 266 9.24 10.44 28.56
CA ASN A 266 10.13 9.64 27.72
C ASN A 266 10.56 8.38 28.46
N ALA A 267 10.23 7.23 27.88
CA ALA A 267 10.65 5.93 28.40
C ALA A 267 12.17 5.67 28.21
N PHE A 268 12.81 6.41 27.30
CA PHE A 268 14.21 6.28 26.94
C PHE A 268 14.99 7.53 27.35
N THR A 269 16.24 7.35 27.77
CA THR A 269 17.14 8.46 28.14
C THR A 269 17.67 9.18 26.90
N THR A 270 17.79 8.46 25.78
CA THR A 270 18.12 9.03 24.46
C THR A 270 16.90 9.10 23.55
N GLN A 271 16.85 10.14 22.72
CA GLN A 271 15.84 10.35 21.70
C GLN A 271 16.51 10.42 20.32
N LEU A 272 15.84 9.87 19.30
CA LEU A 272 16.28 10.06 17.93
C LEU A 272 15.56 11.24 17.30
N ASN A 273 16.27 12.05 16.52
CA ASN A 273 15.61 12.97 15.62
C ASN A 273 14.92 12.22 14.45
N ALA A 274 13.96 12.87 13.78
CA ALA A 274 13.23 12.30 12.65
C ALA A 274 14.14 11.64 11.58
N SER A 275 15.24 12.28 11.19
CA SER A 275 16.18 11.75 10.18
C SER A 275 16.89 10.48 10.67
N ALA A 276 17.31 10.45 11.94
CA ALA A 276 17.95 9.30 12.57
C ALA A 276 16.98 8.13 12.77
N PHE A 277 15.76 8.39 13.26
CA PHE A 277 14.71 7.39 13.34
C PHE A 277 14.44 6.80 11.95
N PHE A 278 14.22 7.64 10.94
CA PHE A 278 13.93 7.20 9.58
C PHE A 278 15.07 6.37 8.97
N PHE A 279 16.33 6.74 9.22
CA PHE A 279 17.48 5.98 8.73
C PHE A 279 17.53 4.56 9.31
N ILE A 280 17.37 4.40 10.62
CA ILE A 280 17.36 3.08 11.27
C ILE A 280 16.11 2.28 10.88
N TYR A 281 14.97 2.94 10.77
CA TYR A 281 13.73 2.39 10.22
C TYR A 281 13.94 1.81 8.81
N ALA A 282 14.59 2.55 7.91
CA ALA A 282 14.84 2.11 6.54
C ALA A 282 15.79 0.90 6.48
N LEU A 283 16.79 0.85 7.37
CA LEU A 283 17.64 -0.35 7.53
C LEU A 283 16.84 -1.56 8.02
N GLY A 284 15.94 -1.38 8.99
CA GLY A 284 15.03 -2.42 9.46
C GLY A 284 14.09 -2.92 8.37
N ALA A 285 13.55 -2.01 7.56
CA ALA A 285 12.70 -2.34 6.42
C ALA A 285 13.48 -3.09 5.33
N LEU A 286 14.74 -2.73 5.07
CA LEU A 286 15.61 -3.43 4.13
C LEU A 286 15.90 -4.85 4.61
N LEU A 287 16.27 -5.02 5.88
CA LEU A 287 16.48 -6.34 6.47
C LEU A 287 15.20 -7.19 6.37
N ALA A 288 14.04 -6.61 6.69
CA ALA A 288 12.76 -7.28 6.54
C ALA A 288 12.48 -7.70 5.09
N ALA A 289 12.69 -6.81 4.11
CA ALA A 289 12.50 -7.12 2.70
C ALA A 289 13.41 -8.26 2.24
N LEU A 290 14.70 -8.24 2.62
CA LEU A 290 15.66 -9.30 2.28
C LEU A 290 15.28 -10.66 2.88
N LEU A 291 14.68 -10.67 4.08
CA LEU A 291 14.25 -11.88 4.76
C LEU A 291 12.89 -12.40 4.28
N LEU A 292 11.96 -11.50 3.96
CA LEU A 292 10.57 -11.85 3.62
C LEU A 292 10.37 -12.12 2.12
N LEU A 293 11.04 -11.40 1.22
CA LEU A 293 10.79 -11.51 -0.22
C LEU A 293 11.15 -12.89 -0.80
N PRO A 294 12.33 -13.49 -0.53
CA PRO A 294 12.65 -14.83 -1.06
C PRO A 294 11.66 -15.94 -0.67
N PRO A 295 11.26 -16.10 0.61
CA PRO A 295 10.28 -17.12 0.98
C PRO A 295 8.88 -16.80 0.44
N LEU A 296 8.46 -15.53 0.39
CA LEU A 296 7.17 -15.15 -0.19
C LEU A 296 7.11 -15.45 -1.69
N CYS A 297 8.17 -15.19 -2.45
CA CYS A 297 8.23 -15.56 -3.87
C CYS A 297 8.27 -17.08 -4.09
N ARG A 298 8.89 -17.83 -3.18
CA ARG A 298 8.92 -19.29 -3.24
C ARG A 298 7.57 -19.91 -2.90
N TRP A 299 6.88 -19.35 -1.91
CA TRP A 299 5.55 -19.76 -1.46
C TRP A 299 4.58 -18.58 -1.53
N PRO A 300 4.12 -18.23 -2.75
CA PRO A 300 3.28 -17.06 -2.95
C PRO A 300 1.97 -17.22 -2.19
N LEU A 301 1.66 -16.22 -1.37
CA LEU A 301 0.38 -16.15 -0.66
C LEU A 301 -0.81 -15.94 -1.61
N HIS A 302 -0.54 -15.48 -2.83
CA HIS A 302 -1.55 -14.91 -3.75
C HIS A 302 -1.45 -15.41 -5.20
N SER A 303 -0.28 -15.32 -5.84
CA SER A 303 -0.14 -15.54 -7.29
C SER A 303 -0.13 -17.00 -7.76
N GLY A 304 -0.03 -17.98 -6.85
CA GLY A 304 0.07 -19.41 -7.17
C GLY A 304 1.32 -19.84 -7.97
N VAL A 305 2.01 -18.89 -8.61
CA VAL A 305 3.21 -19.08 -9.43
C VAL A 305 4.44 -18.75 -8.60
N SER A 306 5.10 -19.79 -8.13
CA SER A 306 6.39 -19.72 -7.45
C SER A 306 7.47 -19.19 -8.40
N LEU A 307 8.34 -18.32 -7.91
CA LEU A 307 9.52 -17.87 -8.65
C LEU A 307 10.75 -17.82 -7.75
N ASN A 308 11.93 -18.03 -8.34
CA ASN A 308 13.18 -17.75 -7.65
C ASN A 308 13.42 -16.24 -7.66
N PHE A 309 13.30 -15.62 -6.48
CA PHE A 309 13.41 -14.18 -6.30
C PHE A 309 14.72 -13.63 -6.90
N TRP A 310 15.86 -14.18 -6.49
CA TRP A 310 17.18 -13.66 -6.88
C TRP A 310 17.45 -13.80 -8.37
N ALA A 311 17.09 -14.93 -8.98
CA ALA A 311 17.25 -15.11 -10.43
C ALA A 311 16.44 -14.08 -11.22
N ASN A 312 15.16 -13.91 -10.87
CA ASN A 312 14.27 -12.99 -11.57
C ASN A 312 14.60 -11.51 -11.29
N TYR A 313 15.11 -11.20 -10.10
CA TYR A 313 15.51 -9.85 -9.73
C TYR A 313 16.77 -9.42 -10.48
N MET A 314 17.77 -10.29 -10.61
CA MET A 314 19.01 -9.99 -11.34
C MET A 314 18.82 -9.93 -12.87
N GLU A 315 17.76 -10.54 -13.39
CA GLU A 315 17.37 -10.45 -14.81
C GLU A 315 16.60 -9.16 -15.15
N LEU A 316 16.25 -8.33 -14.16
CA LEU A 316 15.55 -7.08 -14.41
C LEU A 316 16.42 -6.10 -15.21
N ARG A 317 15.77 -5.34 -16.09
CA ARG A 317 16.41 -4.25 -16.83
C ARG A 317 16.76 -3.13 -15.84
N ALA A 318 17.90 -2.46 -16.05
CA ALA A 318 18.33 -1.33 -15.22
C ALA A 318 17.27 -0.22 -15.07
N TRP A 319 16.45 -0.01 -16.11
CA TRP A 319 15.31 0.91 -16.05
C TRP A 319 14.28 0.55 -14.97
N ASN A 320 14.03 -0.75 -14.75
CA ASN A 320 13.08 -1.19 -13.75
C ASN A 320 13.63 -0.97 -12.33
N HIS A 321 14.93 -1.23 -12.12
CA HIS A 321 15.60 -0.90 -10.87
C HIS A 321 15.58 0.60 -10.60
N PHE A 322 15.87 1.43 -11.61
CA PHE A 322 15.81 2.88 -11.50
C PHE A 322 14.40 3.35 -11.08
N LEU A 323 13.35 2.82 -11.71
CA LEU A 323 11.98 3.15 -11.36
C LEU A 323 11.63 2.72 -9.93
N GLY A 324 12.02 1.52 -9.51
CA GLY A 324 11.88 1.05 -8.13
C GLY A 324 12.57 1.96 -7.11
N LEU A 325 13.83 2.29 -7.36
CA LEU A 325 14.62 3.21 -6.53
C LEU A 325 13.98 4.59 -6.47
N SER A 326 13.52 5.13 -7.62
CA SER A 326 12.92 6.47 -7.68
C SER A 326 11.60 6.56 -6.93
N GLY A 327 10.75 5.53 -7.01
CA GLY A 327 9.51 5.48 -6.24
C GLY A 327 9.77 5.35 -4.75
N GLY A 328 10.71 4.48 -4.38
CA GLY A 328 11.18 4.33 -3.00
C GLY A 328 11.72 5.62 -2.42
N PHE A 329 12.55 6.31 -3.20
CA PHE A 329 13.14 7.58 -2.82
C PHE A 329 12.07 8.67 -2.65
N ALA A 330 11.11 8.77 -3.58
CA ALA A 330 10.01 9.72 -3.48
C ALA A 330 9.16 9.50 -2.21
N HIS A 331 8.73 8.26 -1.95
CA HIS A 331 7.99 7.94 -0.72
C HIS A 331 8.82 8.18 0.54
N GLY A 332 10.11 7.80 0.52
CA GLY A 332 11.02 8.02 1.63
C GLY A 332 11.22 9.51 1.95
N CYS A 333 11.39 10.34 0.93
CA CYS A 333 11.39 11.80 1.07
C CYS A 333 10.06 12.31 1.65
N GLY A 334 8.92 11.82 1.16
CA GLY A 334 7.62 12.21 1.71
C GLY A 334 7.47 11.84 3.19
N SER A 335 7.92 10.65 3.59
CA SER A 335 7.93 10.23 4.99
C SER A 335 8.81 11.13 5.86
N LEU A 336 10.01 11.49 5.40
CA LEU A 336 10.90 12.43 6.09
C LEU A 336 10.26 13.82 6.25
N LEU A 337 9.65 14.35 5.19
CA LEU A 337 8.93 15.63 5.25
C LEU A 337 7.75 15.59 6.21
N SER A 338 7.01 14.48 6.24
CA SER A 338 5.89 14.26 7.16
C SER A 338 6.35 14.22 8.61
N LEU A 339 7.45 13.52 8.92
CA LEU A 339 8.03 13.48 10.26
C LEU A 339 8.54 14.86 10.70
N GLN A 340 9.20 15.59 9.80
CA GLN A 340 9.65 16.95 10.07
C GLN A 340 8.47 17.90 10.34
N ALA A 341 7.40 17.80 9.57
CA ALA A 341 6.16 18.55 9.80
C ALA A 341 5.53 18.19 11.16
N GLY A 342 5.52 16.91 11.51
CA GLY A 342 4.97 16.39 12.76
C GLY A 342 5.67 16.94 14.01
N ARG A 343 6.96 17.26 13.94
CA ARG A 343 7.66 17.93 15.05
C ARG A 343 7.10 19.31 15.42
N VAL A 344 6.37 19.96 14.51
CA VAL A 344 5.74 21.27 14.74
C VAL A 344 4.23 21.15 14.90
N LEU A 345 3.58 20.26 14.13
CA LEU A 345 2.11 20.11 14.10
C LEU A 345 1.57 18.98 14.99
N GLY A 346 2.44 18.12 15.52
CA GLY A 346 2.11 16.78 16.01
C GLY A 346 2.07 15.75 14.87
N ASN A 347 2.57 14.53 15.08
CA ASN A 347 2.47 13.47 14.07
C ASN A 347 1.00 13.11 13.81
N ALA A 348 0.10 13.28 14.79
CA ALA A 348 -1.34 13.10 14.60
C ALA A 348 -1.88 13.87 13.39
N VAL A 349 -1.56 15.17 13.26
CA VAL A 349 -2.03 16.00 12.15
C VAL A 349 -1.19 15.77 10.90
N ALA A 350 0.14 15.80 11.02
CA ALA A 350 1.03 15.69 9.86
C ALA A 350 0.81 14.36 9.10
N MET A 351 0.74 13.23 9.82
CA MET A 351 0.48 11.93 9.20
C MET A 351 -0.94 11.83 8.64
N SER A 352 -1.93 12.46 9.26
CA SER A 352 -3.30 12.46 8.75
C SER A 352 -3.42 13.19 7.40
N ILE A 353 -2.73 14.33 7.25
CA ILE A 353 -2.62 15.03 5.96
C ILE A 353 -1.93 14.14 4.94
N THR A 354 -0.76 13.58 5.28
CA THR A 354 0.02 12.74 4.38
C THR A 354 -0.74 11.49 3.92
N ARG A 355 -1.52 10.87 4.81
CA ARG A 355 -2.37 9.70 4.51
C ARG A 355 -3.56 10.03 3.59
N CYS A 356 -3.85 11.30 3.33
CA CYS A 356 -4.78 11.71 2.27
C CYS A 356 -4.15 11.61 0.85
N GLN A 357 -3.02 10.93 0.70
CA GLN A 357 -2.40 10.56 -0.58
C GLN A 357 -3.36 9.94 -1.63
N PRO A 358 -4.45 9.21 -1.28
CA PRO A 358 -5.54 8.89 -2.21
C PRO A 358 -5.94 9.99 -3.20
N LEU A 359 -6.00 11.23 -2.72
CA LEU A 359 -6.40 12.38 -3.53
C LEU A 359 -5.45 12.63 -4.70
N VAL A 360 -4.14 12.58 -4.42
CA VAL A 360 -3.07 12.82 -5.40
C VAL A 360 -3.00 11.65 -6.39
N CYS A 361 -3.07 10.44 -5.85
CA CYS A 361 -3.12 9.21 -6.62
C CYS A 361 -4.28 9.22 -7.64
N ALA A 362 -5.51 9.47 -7.19
CA ALA A 362 -6.68 9.53 -8.06
C ALA A 362 -6.56 10.63 -9.13
N THR A 363 -5.90 11.74 -8.80
CA THR A 363 -5.61 12.81 -9.77
C THR A 363 -4.68 12.34 -10.88
N TRP A 364 -3.61 11.59 -10.55
CA TRP A 364 -2.74 10.97 -11.56
C TRP A 364 -3.49 9.93 -12.40
N GLY A 365 -4.34 9.12 -11.77
CA GLY A 365 -5.20 8.14 -12.42
C GLY A 365 -6.03 8.74 -13.56
N VAL A 366 -6.63 9.91 -13.33
CA VAL A 366 -7.42 10.60 -14.36
C VAL A 366 -6.56 11.30 -15.40
N LEU A 367 -5.53 12.04 -14.98
CA LEU A 367 -4.79 12.93 -15.87
C LEU A 367 -3.79 12.20 -16.78
N ILE A 368 -3.13 11.16 -16.26
CA ILE A 368 -2.09 10.43 -16.99
C ILE A 368 -2.63 9.11 -17.52
N TRP A 369 -3.32 8.36 -16.66
CA TRP A 369 -3.69 6.96 -16.94
C TRP A 369 -5.07 6.83 -17.58
N GLY A 370 -5.90 7.87 -17.51
CA GLY A 370 -7.22 7.91 -18.13
C GLY A 370 -8.25 7.01 -17.46
N GLU A 371 -8.10 6.65 -16.18
CA GLU A 371 -8.87 5.60 -15.49
C GLU A 371 -10.41 5.73 -15.53
N LEU A 372 -10.95 6.89 -15.93
CA LEU A 372 -12.39 7.13 -16.10
C LEU A 372 -12.87 7.03 -17.55
N GLN A 373 -12.02 6.64 -18.50
CA GLN A 373 -12.41 6.46 -19.90
C GLN A 373 -13.45 5.33 -20.01
N GLY A 374 -14.63 5.63 -20.53
CA GLY A 374 -15.75 4.67 -20.62
C GLY A 374 -16.61 4.58 -19.35
N ALA A 375 -16.30 5.33 -18.30
CA ALA A 375 -17.10 5.34 -17.07
C ALA A 375 -18.48 5.99 -17.30
N GLY A 376 -19.53 5.41 -16.72
CA GLY A 376 -20.85 6.02 -16.71
C GLY A 376 -20.89 7.33 -15.91
N THR A 377 -21.93 8.14 -16.13
CA THR A 377 -22.12 9.41 -15.40
C THR A 377 -22.21 9.20 -13.88
N LYS A 378 -22.80 8.08 -13.44
CA LYS A 378 -22.88 7.71 -12.02
C LYS A 378 -21.50 7.47 -11.42
N THR A 379 -20.66 6.69 -12.10
CA THR A 379 -19.29 6.38 -11.66
C THR A 379 -18.42 7.63 -11.64
N SER A 380 -18.54 8.48 -12.66
CA SER A 380 -17.86 9.79 -12.68
C SER A 380 -18.30 10.70 -11.52
N CYS A 381 -19.58 10.68 -11.15
CA CYS A 381 -20.11 11.44 -10.00
C CYS A 381 -19.60 10.88 -8.66
N LEU A 382 -19.52 9.55 -8.50
CA LEU A 382 -18.93 8.91 -7.33
C LEU A 382 -17.45 9.28 -7.18
N PHE A 383 -16.70 9.25 -8.27
CA PHE A 383 -15.30 9.66 -8.31
C PHE A 383 -15.12 11.12 -7.88
N ALA A 384 -15.89 12.05 -8.45
CA ALA A 384 -15.84 13.46 -8.07
C ALA A 384 -16.21 13.66 -6.59
N SER A 385 -17.23 12.94 -6.09
CA SER A 385 -17.64 12.98 -4.68
C SER A 385 -16.55 12.50 -3.73
N MET A 386 -15.84 11.44 -4.10
CA MET A 386 -14.67 10.94 -3.37
C MET A 386 -13.56 11.99 -3.29
N LEU A 387 -13.18 12.61 -4.41
CA LEU A 387 -12.14 13.67 -4.42
C LEU A 387 -12.51 14.85 -3.52
N LEU A 388 -13.78 15.27 -3.57
CA LEU A 388 -14.30 16.35 -2.70
C LEU A 388 -14.24 15.96 -1.22
N ALA A 389 -14.59 14.72 -0.88
CA ALA A 389 -14.54 14.22 0.50
C ALA A 389 -13.10 14.16 1.04
N PHE A 390 -12.13 13.66 0.25
CA PHE A 390 -10.71 13.71 0.63
C PHE A 390 -10.20 15.14 0.77
N THR A 391 -10.58 16.03 -0.14
CA THR A 391 -10.20 17.45 -0.06
C THR A 391 -10.76 18.10 1.21
N ALA A 392 -12.02 17.83 1.56
CA ALA A 392 -12.63 18.30 2.79
C ALA A 392 -11.88 17.78 4.03
N ALA A 393 -11.48 16.50 4.04
CA ALA A 393 -10.68 15.94 5.11
C ALA A 393 -9.33 16.64 5.26
N VAL A 394 -8.61 16.88 4.15
CA VAL A 394 -7.35 17.63 4.17
C VAL A 394 -7.55 19.02 4.76
N VAL A 395 -8.60 19.75 4.34
CA VAL A 395 -8.90 21.09 4.90
C VAL A 395 -9.14 21.01 6.41
N LEU A 396 -9.89 20.02 6.90
CA LEU A 396 -10.11 19.83 8.33
C LEU A 396 -8.80 19.61 9.10
N PHE A 397 -7.90 18.76 8.57
CA PHE A 397 -6.59 18.55 9.19
C PHE A 397 -5.67 19.77 9.12
N LEU A 398 -5.73 20.55 8.03
CA LEU A 398 -4.98 21.81 7.91
C LEU A 398 -5.41 22.82 8.98
N ILE A 399 -6.72 22.95 9.21
CA ILE A 399 -7.26 23.83 10.28
C ILE A 399 -6.84 23.28 11.65
N ALA A 400 -6.94 21.96 11.87
CA ALA A 400 -6.53 21.33 13.12
C ALA A 400 -5.04 21.58 13.46
N GLY A 401 -4.17 21.63 12.44
CA GLY A 401 -2.74 21.92 12.59
C GLY A 401 -2.41 23.41 12.82
N LEU A 402 -3.31 24.32 12.46
CA LEU A 402 -3.15 25.74 12.81
C LEU A 402 -3.54 26.00 14.28
N ASP A 403 -4.59 25.32 14.74
CA ASP A 403 -5.22 25.52 16.06
C ASP A 403 -4.55 24.73 17.21
N GLY A 404 -3.83 23.64 16.91
CA GLY A 404 -2.97 22.93 17.87
C GLY A 404 -1.59 23.54 17.86
#